data_AF-A0A9X0DNS0-F1
#
_entry.id   AF-A0A9X0DNS0-F1
#
_cell.length_a   1.000
_cell.length_b   1.000
_cell.length_c   1.000
_cell.angle_alpha   90.00
_cell.angle_beta   90.00
_cell.angle_gamma   90.00
#
_symmetry.space_group_name_H-M   'P 1'
#
loop_
_entity.id
_entity.type
_entity.pdbx_description
1 polymer ?
#
loop_
_entity_poly.entity_id
_entity_poly.type
_entity_poly.pdbx_seq_one_letter_code
_entity_poly.pdbx_strand_id
1 'polypeptide(L)'
;MAKATTTTLSPFPRFMELALELRNQIWSDALPEKIDTALYLYTKGRWHPLYLTSPDPYNEYDHENDIFNLRVEFRHDLLDQVQVHTPLVFVNHEAREIATAWAHKQGFVVKENKGRSVFGRPFNPESDVLYVCLA
;
A
#
# COMPACT_ATOMS: atom_id res chain seq x y z
N MET A 1 -50.20 18.37 8.47
CA MET A 1 -49.48 17.31 9.20
C MET A 1 -48.92 16.33 8.18
N ALA A 2 -47.61 16.38 7.93
CA ALA A 2 -46.94 15.49 6.98
C ALA A 2 -46.61 14.16 7.67
N LYS A 3 -47.05 13.04 7.08
CA LYS A 3 -46.79 11.69 7.57
C LYS A 3 -45.33 11.34 7.28
N ALA A 4 -44.53 11.10 8.31
CA ALA A 4 -43.18 10.58 8.16
C ALA A 4 -43.26 9.12 7.69
N THR A 5 -42.78 8.84 6.48
CA THR A 5 -42.63 7.48 5.97
C THR A 5 -41.38 6.89 6.60
N THR A 6 -41.55 5.96 7.54
CA THR A 6 -40.45 5.21 8.14
C THR A 6 -39.88 4.26 7.08
N THR A 7 -38.79 4.66 6.43
CA THR A 7 -38.04 3.80 5.51
C THR A 7 -37.44 2.64 6.32
N THR A 8 -38.09 1.48 6.28
CA THR A 8 -37.53 0.22 6.79
C THR A 8 -36.28 -0.09 5.98
N LEU A 9 -35.10 0.04 6.60
CA LEU A 9 -33.83 -0.38 6.04
C LEU A 9 -33.88 -1.89 5.78
N SER A 10 -34.11 -2.28 4.53
CA SER A 10 -33.96 -3.66 4.08
C SER A 10 -32.48 -4.04 4.18
N PRO A 11 -32.10 -5.03 5.01
CA PRO A 11 -30.70 -5.39 5.21
C PRO A 11 -30.21 -6.19 4.00
N PHE A 12 -29.74 -5.50 2.95
CA PHE A 12 -29.01 -6.00 1.76
C PHE A 12 -28.96 -7.55 1.54
N PRO A 13 -30.10 -8.27 1.45
CA PRO A 13 -30.07 -9.73 1.61
C PRO A 13 -29.71 -10.42 0.29
N ARG A 14 -30.00 -9.75 -0.83
CA ARG A 14 -29.84 -10.28 -2.18
C ARG A 14 -28.39 -10.52 -2.59
N PHE A 15 -27.45 -9.81 -1.99
CA PHE A 15 -26.03 -10.05 -2.31
C PHE A 15 -25.59 -11.44 -1.84
N MET A 16 -26.05 -11.86 -0.66
CA MET A 16 -25.72 -13.17 -0.10
C MET A 16 -26.45 -14.33 -0.83
N GLU A 17 -27.50 -14.03 -1.59
CA GLU A 17 -28.22 -15.01 -2.43
C GLU A 17 -27.47 -15.33 -3.73
N LEU A 18 -26.49 -14.52 -4.13
CA LEU A 18 -25.66 -14.80 -5.29
C LEU A 18 -24.75 -16.00 -5.05
N ALA A 19 -24.45 -16.76 -6.11
CA ALA A 19 -23.42 -17.79 -6.08
C ALA A 19 -22.08 -17.21 -5.61
N LEU A 20 -21.27 -18.03 -4.93
CA LEU A 20 -20.00 -17.59 -4.32
C LEU A 20 -19.06 -16.98 -5.36
N GLU A 21 -19.02 -17.55 -6.56
CA GLU A 21 -18.20 -17.08 -7.68
C GLU A 21 -18.57 -15.64 -8.07
N LEU A 22 -19.88 -15.33 -8.11
CA LEU A 22 -20.36 -13.99 -8.42
C LEU A 22 -20.05 -13.01 -7.30
N ARG A 23 -20.18 -13.42 -6.03
CA ARG A 23 -19.82 -12.56 -4.89
C ARG A 23 -18.33 -12.22 -4.90
N ASN A 24 -17.48 -13.22 -5.13
CA ASN A 24 -16.04 -13.04 -5.21
C ASN A 24 -15.64 -12.13 -6.38
N GLN A 25 -16.30 -12.28 -7.53
CA GLN A 25 -16.08 -11.42 -8.68
C GLN A 25 -16.46 -9.98 -8.36
N ILE A 26 -17.64 -9.74 -7.77
CA ILE A 26 -18.09 -8.40 -7.40
C ILE A 26 -17.13 -7.74 -6.40
N TRP A 27 -16.66 -8.48 -5.38
CA TRP A 27 -15.67 -7.96 -4.44
C TRP A 27 -14.32 -7.67 -5.10
N SER A 28 -13.90 -8.47 -6.06
CA SER A 28 -12.67 -8.23 -6.81
C SER A 28 -12.78 -6.99 -7.70
N ASP A 29 -13.92 -6.84 -8.39
CA ASP A 29 -14.19 -5.72 -9.30
C ASP A 29 -14.44 -4.40 -8.55
N ALA A 30 -14.85 -4.47 -7.28
CA ALA A 30 -14.99 -3.31 -6.42
C ALA A 30 -13.66 -2.76 -5.89
N LEU A 31 -12.54 -3.48 -6.10
CA LEU A 31 -11.21 -3.00 -5.73
C LEU A 31 -10.64 -2.08 -6.82
N PRO A 32 -9.80 -1.09 -6.44
CA PRO A 32 -9.12 -0.27 -7.43
C PRO A 32 -8.23 -1.13 -8.35
N GLU A 33 -8.40 -0.98 -9.66
CA GLU A 33 -7.58 -1.67 -10.66
C GLU A 33 -6.13 -1.15 -10.65
N LYS A 34 -5.97 0.16 -10.41
CA LYS A 34 -4.68 0.84 -10.27
C LYS A 34 -4.72 1.74 -9.06
N ILE A 35 -3.59 1.83 -8.37
CA ILE A 35 -3.35 2.88 -7.39
C ILE A 35 -2.45 3.90 -8.06
N ASP A 36 -2.92 5.14 -8.14
CA ASP A 36 -2.17 6.24 -8.71
C ASP A 36 -0.87 6.51 -7.94
N THR A 37 0.01 7.28 -8.57
CA THR A 37 1.21 7.86 -7.97
C THR A 37 0.88 8.48 -6.61
N ALA A 38 1.60 8.06 -5.57
CA ALA A 38 1.42 8.58 -4.22
C ALA A 38 2.47 9.64 -3.88
N LEU A 39 2.07 10.58 -3.03
CA LEU A 39 2.93 11.63 -2.50
C LEU A 39 3.49 11.21 -1.14
N TYR A 40 4.82 11.17 -1.04
CA TYR A 40 5.53 10.91 0.21
C TYR A 40 6.24 12.16 0.69
N LEU A 41 6.30 12.34 2.01
CA LEU A 41 7.04 13.45 2.61
C LEU A 41 8.47 13.01 2.93
N TYR A 42 9.44 13.80 2.50
CA TYR A 42 10.81 13.59 2.92
C TYR A 42 10.94 13.77 4.43
N THR A 43 11.57 12.78 5.07
CA THR A 43 11.96 12.84 6.48
C THR A 43 13.49 12.87 6.57
N LYS A 44 14.04 13.71 7.45
CA LYS A 44 15.49 13.75 7.70
C LYS A 44 15.99 12.40 8.23
N GLY A 45 17.25 12.06 7.96
CA GLY A 45 17.87 10.81 8.45
C GLY A 45 17.57 9.57 7.60
N ARG A 46 17.09 9.74 6.36
CA ARG A 46 16.85 8.63 5.41
C ARG A 46 18.03 8.37 4.47
N TRP A 47 18.99 9.29 4.39
CA TRP A 47 20.26 9.06 3.70
C TRP A 47 21.21 8.29 4.60
N HIS A 48 21.72 7.16 4.09
CA HIS A 48 22.63 6.29 4.85
C HIS A 48 23.92 6.07 4.05
N PRO A 49 25.07 5.93 4.73
CA PRO A 49 26.29 5.46 4.10
C PRO A 49 26.10 3.98 3.70
N LEU A 50 26.45 3.67 2.46
CA LEU A 50 26.55 2.32 1.93
C LEU A 50 28.00 2.09 1.52
N TYR A 51 28.62 1.08 2.13
CA TYR A 51 29.93 0.61 1.70
C TYR A 51 29.73 -0.41 0.59
N LEU A 52 30.25 -0.11 -0.60
CA LEU A 52 30.26 -1.01 -1.74
C LEU A 52 31.17 -2.19 -1.42
N THR A 53 30.71 -3.39 -1.73
CA THR A 53 31.48 -4.63 -1.57
C THR A 53 31.44 -5.41 -2.87
N SER A 54 32.55 -6.05 -3.24
CA SER A 54 32.56 -6.98 -4.37
C SER A 54 31.79 -8.27 -4.04
N PRO A 55 30.86 -8.75 -4.87
CA PRO A 55 30.41 -8.13 -6.13
C PRO A 55 29.37 -7.03 -5.90
N ASP A 56 29.55 -5.89 -6.56
CA ASP A 56 28.57 -4.80 -6.55
C ASP A 56 27.64 -4.91 -7.77
N PRO A 57 26.30 -4.88 -7.60
CA PRO A 57 25.34 -5.01 -8.69
C PRO A 57 25.44 -3.90 -9.75
N TYR A 58 26.03 -2.74 -9.44
CA TYR A 58 26.18 -1.62 -10.37
C TYR A 58 27.59 -1.50 -10.96
N ASN A 59 28.50 -2.41 -10.56
CA ASN A 59 29.91 -2.39 -10.95
C ASN A 59 30.59 -1.04 -10.66
N GLU A 60 30.17 -0.38 -9.56
CA GLU A 60 30.72 0.88 -9.05
C GLU A 60 31.85 0.64 -8.03
N TYR A 61 32.07 -0.61 -7.62
CA TYR A 61 33.13 -0.98 -6.67
C TYR A 61 34.54 -0.74 -7.27
N ASP A 62 35.33 0.07 -6.58
CA ASP A 62 36.72 0.36 -6.92
C ASP A 62 37.67 -0.57 -6.13
N HIS A 63 38.39 -1.42 -6.87
CA HIS A 63 39.36 -2.35 -6.29
C HIS A 63 40.66 -1.67 -5.86
N GLU A 64 40.96 -0.48 -6.39
CA GLU A 64 42.22 0.24 -6.17
C GLU A 64 42.09 1.30 -5.08
N ASN A 65 40.89 1.81 -4.81
CA ASN A 65 40.68 2.89 -3.85
C ASN A 65 39.41 2.72 -2.99
N ASP A 66 39.61 2.30 -1.74
CA ASP A 66 38.56 2.08 -0.76
C ASP A 66 37.76 3.35 -0.39
N ILE A 67 38.33 4.54 -0.57
CA ILE A 67 37.63 5.81 -0.30
C ILE A 67 36.47 6.02 -1.29
N PHE A 68 36.58 5.49 -2.51
CA PHE A 68 35.50 5.56 -3.51
C PHE A 68 34.43 4.49 -3.30
N ASN A 69 34.65 3.52 -2.41
CA ASN A 69 33.66 2.50 -2.06
C ASN A 69 32.63 2.98 -1.03
N LEU A 70 32.64 4.25 -0.63
CA LEU A 70 31.59 4.83 0.21
C LEU A 70 30.61 5.65 -0.64
N ARG A 71 29.38 5.16 -0.76
CA ARG A 71 28.26 5.86 -1.39
C ARG A 71 27.25 6.31 -0.34
N VAL A 72 26.48 7.35 -0.65
CA VAL A 72 25.29 7.71 0.14
C VAL A 72 24.06 7.24 -0.61
N GLU A 73 23.24 6.40 0.04
CA GLU A 73 22.01 5.87 -0.51
C GLU A 73 20.80 6.43 0.22
N PHE A 74 19.76 6.78 -0.55
CA PHE A 74 18.48 7.14 0.01
C PHE A 74 17.67 5.88 0.34
N ARG A 75 17.52 5.60 1.62
CA ARG A 75 16.76 4.46 2.15
C ARG A 75 15.27 4.75 2.12
N HIS A 76 14.69 4.68 0.92
CA HIS A 76 13.28 4.91 0.67
C HIS A 76 12.38 3.83 1.30
N ASP A 77 12.92 2.65 1.57
CA ASP A 77 12.27 1.57 2.33
C ASP A 77 11.92 1.97 3.77
N LEU A 78 12.61 2.97 4.31
CA LEU A 78 12.37 3.51 5.65
C LEU A 78 11.34 4.66 5.66
N LEU A 79 10.80 5.06 4.51
CA LEU A 79 9.73 6.06 4.45
C LEU A 79 8.45 5.51 5.07
N ASP A 80 7.68 6.41 5.69
CA ASP A 80 6.37 6.07 6.20
C ASP A 80 5.46 5.66 5.04
N GLN A 81 4.81 4.51 5.20
CA GLN A 81 3.93 3.97 4.18
C GLN A 81 2.65 4.78 4.10
N VAL A 82 2.21 5.09 2.88
CA VAL A 82 0.92 5.73 2.66
C VAL A 82 -0.19 4.70 2.88
N GLN A 83 -1.15 5.04 3.72
CA GLN A 83 -2.29 4.17 3.98
C GLN A 83 -3.21 4.13 2.77
N VAL A 84 -3.44 2.92 2.24
CA VAL A 84 -4.43 2.67 1.20
C VAL A 84 -5.76 2.37 1.87
N HIS A 85 -6.75 3.21 1.61
CA HIS A 85 -8.10 3.00 2.13
C HIS A 85 -8.95 2.21 1.12
N THR A 86 -9.39 1.02 1.50
CA THR A 86 -10.45 0.30 0.78
C THR A 86 -11.59 -0.08 1.74
N PRO A 87 -12.83 0.35 1.47
CA PRO A 87 -13.97 0.04 2.34
C PRO A 87 -14.22 -1.46 2.53
N LEU A 88 -13.77 -2.30 1.58
CA LEU A 88 -14.02 -3.74 1.56
C LEU A 88 -13.49 -4.47 2.80
N VAL A 89 -12.42 -3.96 3.43
CA VAL A 89 -11.89 -4.52 4.70
C VAL A 89 -12.95 -4.53 5.81
N PHE A 90 -13.91 -3.60 5.77
CA PHE A 90 -14.88 -3.38 6.83
C PHE A 90 -16.27 -3.95 6.55
N VAL A 91 -16.52 -4.51 5.36
CA VAL A 91 -17.85 -4.98 4.96
C VAL A 91 -18.19 -6.31 5.64
N ASN A 92 -17.45 -7.38 5.32
CA ASN A 92 -17.61 -8.71 5.89
C ASN A 92 -16.30 -9.51 5.73
N HIS A 93 -16.33 -10.79 6.12
CA HIS A 93 -15.15 -11.66 6.02
C HIS A 93 -14.71 -11.92 4.56
N GLU A 94 -15.66 -12.25 3.67
CA GLU A 94 -15.38 -12.53 2.25
C GLU A 94 -14.69 -11.33 1.56
N ALA A 95 -15.23 -10.14 1.73
CA ALA A 95 -14.69 -8.90 1.16
C ALA A 95 -13.29 -8.59 1.73
N ARG A 96 -13.08 -8.85 3.02
CA ARG A 96 -11.78 -8.64 3.67
C ARG A 96 -10.71 -9.59 3.16
N GLU A 97 -11.03 -10.86 2.98
CA GLU A 97 -10.09 -11.84 2.43
C GLU A 97 -9.65 -11.44 1.01
N ILE A 98 -10.60 -11.06 0.16
CA ILE A 98 -10.32 -10.63 -1.22
C ILE A 98 -9.50 -9.34 -1.24
N ALA A 99 -9.86 -8.34 -0.42
CA ALA A 99 -9.09 -7.11 -0.30
C ALA A 99 -7.67 -7.35 0.21
N THR A 100 -7.47 -8.30 1.12
CA THR A 100 -6.15 -8.65 1.67
C THR A 100 -5.30 -9.37 0.61
N ALA A 101 -5.89 -10.33 -0.10
CA ALA A 101 -5.21 -11.03 -1.21
C ALA A 101 -4.81 -10.05 -2.33
N TRP A 102 -5.68 -9.10 -2.67
CA TRP A 102 -5.35 -8.02 -3.59
C TRP A 102 -4.21 -7.15 -3.07
N ALA A 103 -4.24 -6.73 -1.81
CA ALA A 103 -3.17 -5.90 -1.23
C ALA A 103 -1.80 -6.59 -1.31
N HIS A 104 -1.73 -7.89 -1.03
CA HIS A 104 -0.52 -8.69 -1.21
C HIS A 104 -0.06 -8.75 -2.67
N LYS A 105 -0.99 -8.93 -3.61
CA LYS A 105 -0.68 -8.94 -5.05
C LYS A 105 -0.09 -7.60 -5.53
N GLN A 106 -0.52 -6.49 -4.93
CA GLN A 106 0.01 -5.16 -5.23
C GLN A 106 1.33 -4.84 -4.49
N GLY A 107 1.85 -5.74 -3.66
CA GLY A 107 3.06 -5.52 -2.86
C GLY A 107 2.85 -4.60 -1.66
N PHE A 108 1.62 -4.44 -1.18
CA PHE A 108 1.36 -3.64 0.03
C PHE A 108 1.71 -4.42 1.29
N VAL A 109 2.10 -3.66 2.31
CA VAL A 109 2.31 -4.19 3.65
C VAL A 109 0.97 -4.21 4.36
N VAL A 110 0.51 -5.41 4.71
CA VAL A 110 -0.71 -5.60 5.49
C VAL A 110 -0.35 -5.68 6.97
N LYS A 111 -0.90 -4.77 7.78
CA LYS A 111 -0.73 -4.75 9.24
C LYS A 111 -2.08 -4.91 9.91
N GLU A 112 -2.15 -5.75 10.93
CA GLU A 112 -3.33 -5.83 11.80
C GLU A 112 -3.24 -4.78 12.90
N ASN A 113 -4.26 -3.93 13.01
CA ASN A 113 -4.37 -2.92 14.05
C ASN A 113 -5.75 -3.03 14.73
N LYS A 114 -5.78 -3.50 15.98
CA LYS A 114 -7.01 -3.67 16.78
C LYS A 114 -8.10 -4.49 16.04
N GLY A 115 -7.69 -5.54 15.33
CA GLY A 115 -8.59 -6.41 14.55
C GLY A 115 -9.06 -5.83 13.22
N ARG A 116 -8.39 -4.77 12.74
CA ARG A 116 -8.61 -4.17 11.43
C ARG A 116 -7.33 -4.25 10.60
N SER A 117 -7.45 -4.79 9.39
CA SER A 117 -6.35 -4.79 8.44
C SER A 117 -6.12 -3.38 7.90
N VAL A 118 -4.89 -2.90 8.00
CA VAL A 118 -4.43 -1.62 7.46
C VAL A 118 -3.42 -1.92 6.36
N PHE A 119 -3.65 -1.36 5.18
CA PHE A 119 -2.79 -1.56 4.01
C PHE A 119 -1.88 -0.35 3.87
N GLY A 120 -0.57 -0.59 3.94
CA GLY A 120 0.47 0.40 3.73
C GLY A 120 1.13 0.19 2.38
N ARG A 121 1.06 1.17 1.49
CA ARG A 121 1.79 1.14 0.22
C ARG A 121 3.23 1.61 0.46
N PRO A 122 4.24 0.80 0.12
CA PRO A 122 5.64 1.24 0.15
C PRO A 122 5.91 2.26 -0.96
N PHE A 123 6.94 3.08 -0.78
CA PHE A 123 7.40 4.01 -1.80
C PHE A 123 7.99 3.26 -3.00
N ASN A 124 7.54 3.63 -4.21
CA ASN A 124 8.06 3.17 -5.48
C ASN A 124 8.89 4.29 -6.16
N PRO A 125 10.23 4.15 -6.23
CA PRO A 125 11.11 5.14 -6.86
C PRO A 125 10.82 5.45 -8.34
N GLU A 126 10.17 4.53 -9.06
CA GLU A 126 9.93 4.68 -10.50
C GLU A 126 8.68 5.50 -10.82
N SER A 127 7.74 5.62 -9.88
CA SER A 127 6.42 6.22 -10.13
C SER A 127 5.92 7.19 -9.06
N ASP A 128 6.48 7.15 -7.85
CA ASP A 128 6.04 8.01 -6.75
C ASP A 128 6.77 9.34 -6.67
N VAL A 129 6.12 10.30 -6.02
CA VAL A 129 6.67 11.65 -5.82
C VAL A 129 7.10 11.82 -4.37
N LEU A 130 8.35 12.24 -4.18
CA LEU A 130 8.88 12.64 -2.88
C LEU A 130 8.86 14.17 -2.76
N TYR A 131 8.04 14.70 -1.86
CA TYR A 131 8.04 16.11 -1.53
C TYR A 131 9.14 16.43 -0.52
N VAL A 132 10.08 17.27 -0.93
CA VAL A 132 11.16 17.78 -0.09
C VAL A 132 10.82 19.21 0.31
N CYS A 133 10.36 19.40 1.54
CA CYS A 133 10.17 20.73 2.08
C CYS A 133 11.55 21.33 2.42
N LEU A 134 11.89 22.46 1.80
CA LEU A 134 13.06 23.24 2.18
C LEU A 134 12.70 23.99 3.47
N ALA A 135 13.30 23.53 4.57
CA ALA A 135 13.23 24.20 5.88
C ALA A 135 14.37 25.20 6.03
#